data_AF-A0A936HLA3-F1
#
_entry.id   AF-A0A936HLA3-F1
#
_cell.length_a   1.000
_cell.length_b   1.000
_cell.length_c   1.000
_cell.angle_alpha   90.00
_cell.angle_beta   90.00
_cell.angle_gamma   90.00
#
_symmetry.space_group_name_H-M   'P 1'
#
loop_
_entity.id
_entity.type
_entity.pdbx_description
1 polymer ?
#
loop_
_entity_poly.entity_id
_entity_poly.type
_entity_poly.pdbx_seq_one_letter_code
_entity_poly.pdbx_strand_id
1 'polypeptide(L)'
;MMTRERYQAALTFTDYLETVQKTPDLWRGVYQRATIAPEAVEQASELKDHFHLLALSEDWCGDTANLLPVVARFAESAPNVELRVLGRDANPDLMDTHLTGASRSIPVVIVYDQNFNELGWWDHARRSCRHG
;
A
#
# COMPACT_ATOMS: atom_id res chain seq x y z
N MET A 1 -7.30 8.28 12.76
CA MET A 1 -5.82 8.44 12.83
C MET A 1 -5.21 7.07 13.00
N MET A 2 -4.11 6.78 12.30
CA MET A 2 -3.42 5.49 12.41
C MET A 2 -2.65 5.41 13.73
N THR A 3 -2.73 4.25 14.40
CA THR A 3 -1.92 3.93 15.59
C THR A 3 -0.99 2.76 15.29
N ARG A 4 0.12 2.66 16.02
CA ARG A 4 1.05 1.52 15.91
C ARG A 4 0.33 0.18 16.05
N GLU A 5 -0.57 0.08 17.04
CA GLU A 5 -1.33 -1.15 17.30
C GLU A 5 -2.24 -1.52 16.12
N ARG A 6 -3.00 -0.54 15.58
CA ARG A 6 -3.88 -0.79 14.42
C ARG A 6 -3.07 -1.19 13.19
N TYR A 7 -1.91 -0.56 12.98
CA TYR A 7 -1.01 -0.91 11.88
C TYR A 7 -0.46 -2.33 12.03
N GLN A 8 0.00 -2.71 13.22
CA GLN A 8 0.54 -4.04 13.49
C GLN A 8 -0.52 -5.15 13.42
N ALA A 9 -1.78 -4.83 13.73
CA ALA A 9 -2.91 -5.73 13.57
C ALA A 9 -3.34 -5.93 12.10
N ALA A 10 -2.90 -5.05 11.18
CA ALA A 10 -3.17 -5.20 9.76
C ALA A 10 -2.34 -6.33 9.14
N LEU A 11 -2.86 -6.92 8.08
CA LEU A 11 -2.23 -8.06 7.41
C LEU A 11 -0.91 -7.64 6.75
N THR A 12 0.08 -8.52 6.76
CA THR A 12 1.17 -8.40 5.77
C THR A 12 0.59 -8.59 4.37
N PHE A 13 1.32 -8.18 3.33
CA PHE A 13 0.86 -8.46 1.97
C PHE A 13 0.75 -9.97 1.70
N THR A 14 1.67 -10.79 2.21
CA THR A 14 1.61 -12.25 2.06
C THR A 14 0.38 -12.84 2.73
N ASP A 15 0.07 -12.44 3.97
CA ASP A 15 -1.14 -12.91 4.67
C ASP A 15 -2.40 -12.43 3.94
N TYR A 16 -2.42 -11.19 3.45
CA TYR A 16 -3.54 -10.67 2.65
C TYR A 16 -3.74 -11.49 1.37
N LEU A 17 -2.66 -11.89 0.69
CA LEU A 17 -2.72 -12.69 -0.53
C LEU A 17 -3.34 -14.07 -0.30
N GLU A 18 -3.27 -14.62 0.91
CA GLU A 18 -3.95 -15.86 1.28
C GLU A 18 -5.47 -15.70 1.39
N THR A 19 -5.95 -14.48 1.65
CA THR A 19 -7.39 -14.16 1.75
C THR A 19 -8.06 -13.89 0.40
N VAL A 20 -7.27 -13.65 -0.66
CA VAL A 20 -7.76 -13.30 -1.99
C VAL A 20 -8.56 -14.45 -2.61
N GLN A 21 -9.81 -14.18 -2.98
CA GLN A 21 -10.71 -15.14 -3.64
C GLN A 21 -10.95 -14.78 -5.10
N LYS A 22 -10.96 -13.49 -5.45
CA LYS A 22 -11.13 -13.04 -6.83
C LYS A 22 -9.78 -13.00 -7.56
N THR A 23 -9.75 -13.67 -8.72
CA THR A 23 -8.60 -13.74 -9.64
C THR A 23 -7.24 -14.03 -8.97
N PRO A 24 -7.13 -15.01 -8.05
CA PRO A 24 -5.91 -15.20 -7.23
C PRO A 24 -4.65 -15.49 -8.07
N ASP A 25 -4.79 -16.12 -9.24
CA ASP A 25 -3.67 -16.37 -10.15
C ASP A 25 -3.09 -15.08 -10.73
N LEU A 26 -3.92 -14.05 -10.94
CA LEU A 26 -3.47 -12.73 -11.37
C LEU A 26 -2.61 -12.10 -10.27
N TRP A 27 -3.12 -12.04 -9.04
CA TRP A 27 -2.41 -11.48 -7.89
C TRP A 27 -1.04 -12.14 -7.70
N ARG A 28 -1.02 -13.49 -7.64
CA ARG A 28 0.23 -14.26 -7.49
C ARG A 28 1.15 -14.09 -8.69
N GLY A 29 0.60 -14.10 -9.90
CA GLY A 29 1.36 -13.95 -11.12
C GLY A 29 2.03 -12.58 -11.24
N VAL A 30 1.33 -11.50 -10.90
CA VAL A 30 1.92 -10.15 -10.86
C VAL A 30 2.98 -10.08 -9.77
N TYR A 31 2.68 -10.55 -8.56
CA TYR A 31 3.64 -10.57 -7.44
C TYR A 31 4.95 -11.29 -7.80
N GLN A 32 4.85 -12.48 -8.41
CA GLN A 32 6.00 -13.29 -8.81
C GLN A 32 6.86 -12.63 -9.90
N ARG A 33 6.23 -11.93 -10.85
CA ARG A 33 6.92 -11.33 -12.01
C ARG A 33 7.32 -9.87 -11.81
N ALA A 34 6.78 -9.21 -10.81
CA ALA A 34 7.08 -7.81 -10.54
C ALA A 34 8.57 -7.67 -10.18
N THR A 35 9.26 -6.84 -10.96
CA THR A 35 10.66 -6.47 -10.76
C THR A 35 10.70 -4.98 -10.48
N ILE A 36 11.44 -4.61 -9.44
CA ILE A 36 11.62 -3.22 -9.03
C ILE A 36 12.92 -2.69 -9.63
N ALA A 37 12.86 -1.49 -10.18
CA ALA A 37 14.06 -0.83 -10.70
C ALA A 37 15.07 -0.62 -9.55
N PRO A 38 16.34 -1.00 -9.70
CA PRO A 38 17.34 -0.85 -8.64
C PRO A 38 17.47 0.59 -8.14
N GLU A 39 17.36 1.58 -9.03
CA GLU A 39 17.36 3.01 -8.69
C GLU A 39 16.28 3.37 -7.67
N ALA A 40 15.05 2.82 -7.82
CA ALA A 40 13.96 3.11 -6.90
C ALA A 40 14.24 2.52 -5.51
N VAL A 41 14.89 1.36 -5.43
CA VAL A 41 15.29 0.73 -4.17
C VAL A 41 16.41 1.53 -3.51
N GLU A 42 17.38 1.99 -4.29
CA GLU A 42 18.49 2.82 -3.83
C GLU A 42 17.98 4.15 -3.26
N GLN A 43 17.15 4.87 -4.01
CA GLN A 43 16.51 6.12 -3.56
C GLN A 43 15.73 5.95 -2.26
N ALA A 44 15.00 4.84 -2.11
CA ALA A 44 14.28 4.55 -0.87
C ALA A 44 15.25 4.26 0.29
N SER A 45 16.32 3.51 0.03
CA SER A 45 17.31 3.10 1.03
C SER A 45 18.22 4.25 1.51
N GLU A 46 18.38 5.31 0.70
CA GLU A 46 19.11 6.53 1.08
C GLU A 46 18.37 7.35 2.15
N LEU A 47 17.05 7.18 2.26
CA LEU A 47 16.26 7.82 3.30
C LEU A 47 16.58 7.16 4.64
N LYS A 48 17.06 7.96 5.60
CA LYS A 48 17.49 7.45 6.92
C LYS A 48 16.36 6.95 7.81
N ASP A 49 15.13 7.38 7.53
CA ASP A 49 13.96 7.03 8.32
C ASP A 49 13.37 5.68 7.88
N HIS A 50 12.67 5.04 8.81
CA HIS A 50 11.79 3.91 8.51
C HIS A 50 10.40 4.41 8.11
N PHE A 51 9.85 3.84 7.05
CA PHE A 51 8.54 4.18 6.52
C PHE A 51 7.58 3.00 6.68
N HIS A 52 6.36 3.33 7.10
CA HIS A 52 5.26 2.38 7.20
C HIS A 52 4.25 2.70 6.11
N LEU A 53 4.13 1.80 5.14
CA LEU A 53 3.10 1.84 4.12
C LEU A 53 1.86 1.08 4.59
N LEU A 54 0.69 1.67 4.41
CA LEU A 54 -0.60 1.03 4.61
C LEU A 54 -1.41 1.09 3.32
N ALA A 55 -1.77 -0.07 2.78
CA ALA A 55 -2.67 -0.17 1.63
C ALA A 55 -4.12 -0.41 2.07
N LEU A 56 -5.05 0.38 1.52
CA LEU A 56 -6.47 0.03 1.46
C LEU A 56 -6.75 -0.70 0.15
N SER A 57 -7.29 -1.91 0.25
CA SER A 57 -7.39 -2.85 -0.85
C SER A 57 -8.66 -3.66 -0.77
N GLU A 58 -9.11 -4.19 -1.91
CA GLU A 58 -10.11 -5.26 -1.97
C GLU A 58 -9.76 -6.23 -3.11
N ASP A 59 -10.04 -7.51 -2.90
CA ASP A 59 -9.64 -8.58 -3.82
C ASP A 59 -10.39 -8.51 -5.17
N TRP A 60 -11.60 -7.97 -5.17
CA TRP A 60 -12.46 -7.80 -6.34
C TRP A 60 -11.99 -6.70 -7.30
N CYS A 61 -11.04 -5.86 -6.89
CA CYS A 61 -10.59 -4.73 -7.70
C CYS A 61 -9.43 -5.13 -8.63
N GLY A 62 -9.67 -5.04 -9.94
CA GLY A 62 -8.67 -5.33 -10.97
C GLY A 62 -7.44 -4.41 -10.91
N ASP A 63 -7.59 -3.12 -10.59
CA ASP A 63 -6.46 -2.20 -10.43
C ASP A 63 -5.58 -2.61 -9.25
N THR A 64 -6.21 -3.02 -8.15
CA THR A 64 -5.47 -3.46 -6.97
C THR A 64 -4.70 -4.76 -7.23
N ALA A 65 -5.31 -5.71 -7.94
CA ALA A 65 -4.65 -6.94 -8.36
C ALA A 65 -3.40 -6.72 -9.23
N ASN A 66 -3.34 -5.60 -9.97
CA ASN A 66 -2.19 -5.25 -10.81
C ASN A 66 -1.15 -4.37 -10.10
N LEU A 67 -1.58 -3.50 -9.18
CA LEU A 67 -0.71 -2.48 -8.59
C LEU A 67 -0.18 -2.87 -7.21
N LEU A 68 -1.01 -3.41 -6.32
CA LEU A 68 -0.60 -3.70 -4.95
C LEU A 68 0.52 -4.75 -4.85
N PRO A 69 0.55 -5.82 -5.67
CA PRO A 69 1.71 -6.72 -5.67
C PRO A 69 3.04 -6.05 -6.03
N VAL A 70 3.01 -5.01 -6.86
CA VAL A 70 4.22 -4.24 -7.22
C VAL A 70 4.69 -3.40 -6.04
N VAL A 71 3.76 -2.77 -5.32
CA VAL A 71 4.07 -2.02 -4.09
C VAL A 71 4.65 -2.94 -3.01
N ALA A 72 4.11 -4.16 -2.87
CA ALA A 72 4.65 -5.17 -1.97
C ALA A 72 6.09 -5.54 -2.32
N ARG A 73 6.38 -5.77 -3.61
CA ARG A 73 7.75 -6.04 -4.07
C ARG A 73 8.71 -4.89 -3.82
N PHE A 74 8.25 -3.66 -3.96
CA PHE A 74 9.03 -2.48 -3.61
C PHE A 74 9.38 -2.46 -2.13
N ALA A 75 8.38 -2.64 -1.24
CA ALA A 75 8.60 -2.66 0.20
C ALA A 75 9.55 -3.80 0.63
N GLU A 76 9.42 -4.99 0.04
CA GLU A 76 10.35 -6.12 0.31
C GLU A 76 11.78 -5.84 -0.13
N SER A 77 11.96 -5.02 -1.17
CA SER A 77 13.28 -4.71 -1.73
C SER A 77 13.96 -3.57 -0.96
N ALA A 78 13.20 -2.70 -0.28
CA ALA A 78 13.70 -1.55 0.46
C ALA A 78 13.70 -1.84 1.99
N PRO A 79 14.86 -2.03 2.64
CA PRO A 79 14.95 -2.53 4.02
C PRO A 79 14.34 -1.59 5.08
N ASN A 80 14.13 -0.32 4.74
CA ASN A 80 13.52 0.69 5.61
C ASN A 80 12.02 0.87 5.36
N VAL A 81 11.38 0.04 4.53
CA VAL A 81 9.96 0.15 4.17
C VAL A 81 9.21 -1.11 4.59
N GLU A 82 8.09 -0.96 5.29
CA GLU A 82 7.18 -2.05 5.62
C GLU A 82 5.81 -1.80 5.02
N LEU A 83 5.16 -2.83 4.47
CA LEU A 83 3.81 -2.74 3.93
C LEU A 83 2.81 -3.59 4.74
N ARG A 84 1.68 -2.97 5.09
CA ARG A 84 0.50 -3.63 5.65
C ARG A 84 -0.74 -3.35 4.81
N VAL A 85 -1.73 -4.23 4.90
CA VAL A 85 -2.96 -4.17 4.09
C VAL A 85 -4.20 -4.24 4.98
N LEU A 86 -5.17 -3.37 4.71
CA LEU A 86 -6.51 -3.37 5.29
C LEU A 86 -7.57 -3.41 4.20
N GLY A 87 -8.69 -4.07 4.48
CA GLY A 87 -9.89 -4.03 3.63
C GLY A 87 -10.48 -2.62 3.61
N ARG A 88 -10.64 -2.04 2.43
CA ARG A 88 -11.24 -0.71 2.24
C ARG A 88 -12.63 -0.62 2.87
N ASP A 89 -13.50 -1.59 2.62
CA ASP A 89 -14.92 -1.52 2.98
C ASP A 89 -15.10 -1.62 4.51
N ALA A 90 -14.20 -2.33 5.19
CA ALA A 90 -14.17 -2.44 6.64
C ALA A 90 -13.51 -1.23 7.35
N ASN A 91 -12.86 -0.33 6.60
CA ASN A 91 -12.13 0.82 7.14
C ASN A 91 -12.58 2.15 6.53
N PRO A 92 -13.89 2.51 6.62
CA PRO A 92 -14.42 3.74 6.04
C PRO A 92 -13.82 5.01 6.66
N ASP A 93 -13.41 4.95 7.93
CA ASP A 93 -12.77 6.08 8.63
C ASP A 93 -11.43 6.49 8.01
N LEU A 94 -10.70 5.53 7.42
CA LEU A 94 -9.49 5.81 6.64
C LEU A 94 -9.85 6.16 5.21
N MET A 95 -10.71 5.38 4.55
CA MET A 95 -11.05 5.60 3.14
C MET A 95 -11.67 6.98 2.90
N ASP A 96 -12.52 7.48 3.79
CA ASP A 96 -13.22 8.76 3.62
C ASP A 96 -12.33 9.99 3.77
N THR A 97 -11.13 9.83 4.33
CA THR A 97 -10.12 10.91 4.36
C THR A 97 -9.14 10.84 3.18
N HIS A 98 -9.25 9.82 2.33
CA HIS A 98 -8.33 9.53 1.22
C HIS A 98 -9.07 9.41 -0.12
N LEU A 99 -9.95 10.38 -0.39
CA LEU A 99 -10.78 10.40 -1.60
C LEU A 99 -10.05 11.07 -2.76
N THR A 100 -10.20 10.48 -3.95
CA THR A 100 -9.84 11.15 -5.20
C THR A 100 -11.07 11.83 -5.77
N GLY A 101 -11.14 13.14 -5.55
CA GLY A 101 -12.39 13.89 -5.75
C GLY A 101 -13.44 13.42 -4.74
N ALA A 102 -14.52 12.80 -5.24
CA ALA A 102 -15.54 12.16 -4.42
C ALA A 102 -15.47 10.63 -4.46
N SER A 103 -14.49 10.05 -5.17
CA SER A 103 -14.38 8.61 -5.36
C SER A 103 -13.56 7.96 -4.25
N ARG A 104 -14.06 6.82 -3.77
CA ARG A 104 -13.35 5.89 -2.90
C ARG A 104 -12.56 4.88 -3.75
N SER A 105 -11.55 5.38 -4.47
CA SER A 105 -10.69 4.59 -5.36
C SER A 105 -9.71 3.72 -4.59
N ILE A 106 -9.34 2.55 -5.13
CA ILE A 106 -8.35 1.64 -4.55
C ILE A 106 -7.40 1.09 -5.64
N PRO A 107 -6.15 0.70 -5.31
CA PRO A 107 -5.56 0.81 -3.98
C PRO A 107 -5.29 2.26 -3.59
N VAL A 108 -5.46 2.56 -2.29
CA VAL A 108 -4.83 3.72 -1.65
C VAL A 108 -3.62 3.20 -0.90
N VAL A 109 -2.46 3.82 -1.05
CA VAL A 109 -1.24 3.55 -0.29
C VAL A 109 -0.90 4.79 0.51
N ILE A 110 -1.01 4.70 1.83
CA ILE A 110 -0.71 5.78 2.77
C ILE A 110 0.69 5.57 3.32
N VAL A 111 1.48 6.64 3.39
CA VAL A 111 2.85 6.65 3.87
C VAL A 111 2.90 7.30 5.26
N TYR A 112 3.44 6.58 6.22
CA TYR A 112 3.68 7.09 7.57
C TYR A 112 5.17 7.11 7.91
N ASP A 113 5.58 8.03 8.78
CA ASP A 113 6.87 7.99 9.46
C ASP A 113 6.91 6.93 10.59
N GLN A 114 8.06 6.77 11.23
CA GLN A 114 8.29 5.89 12.38
C GLN A 114 7.39 6.14 13.61
N ASN A 115 6.76 7.31 13.69
CA ASN A 115 5.84 7.72 14.75
C ASN A 115 4.37 7.61 14.34
N PHE A 116 4.09 7.06 13.15
CA PHE A 116 2.75 6.97 12.56
C PHE A 116 2.11 8.32 12.23
N ASN A 117 2.93 9.35 12.00
CA ASN A 117 2.46 10.59 11.38
C ASN A 117 2.34 10.39 9.87
N GLU A 118 1.22 10.80 9.29
CA GLU A 118 0.98 10.68 7.86
C GLU A 118 1.87 11.68 7.10
N LEU A 119 2.65 11.18 6.15
CA LEU A 119 3.48 11.99 5.25
C LEU A 119 2.78 12.26 3.91
N GLY A 120 1.85 11.41 3.53
CA GLY A 120 1.04 11.54 2.33
C GLY A 120 0.47 10.20 1.88
N TRP A 121 -0.20 10.21 0.74
CA TRP A 121 -0.80 9.00 0.17
C TRP A 121 -0.87 9.06 -1.36
N TRP A 122 -1.03 7.89 -1.97
CA TRP A 122 -1.12 7.69 -3.40
C TRP A 122 -2.28 6.74 -3.73
N ASP A 123 -2.97 6.98 -4.84
CA ASP A 123 -3.87 6.03 -5.45
C ASP A 123 -3.62 5.94 -6.97
N HIS A 124 -4.30 4.99 -7.63
CA HIS A 124 -4.16 4.82 -9.08
C HIS A 124 -4.77 5.99 -9.88
N ALA A 125 -5.69 6.76 -9.30
CA ALA A 125 -6.45 7.80 -9.97
C ALA A 125 -5.77 9.18 -9.85
N ARG A 126 -4.61 9.33 -10.50
CA ARG A 126 -3.82 10.58 -10.64
C ARG A 126 -3.23 11.18 -9.34
N ARG A 127 -1.90 11.27 -9.34
CA ARG A 127 -0.98 12.03 -8.46
C ARG A 127 -1.65 13.14 -7.63
N SER A 128 -1.73 12.94 -6.31
CA SER A 128 -1.75 14.07 -5.37
C SER A 128 -0.58 13.99 -4.40
N CYS A 129 0.65 14.13 -4.92
CA CYS A 129 1.73 14.67 -4.09
C CYS A 129 1.42 16.16 -3.86
N ARG A 130 0.58 16.48 -2.88
CA ARG A 130 0.44 17.84 -2.38
C ARG A 130 1.72 18.17 -1.63
N HIS A 131 2.66 18.82 -2.31
CA HIS A 131 3.69 19.60 -1.63
C HIS A 131 2.99 20.85 -1.09
N GLY A 132 2.85 20.93 0.23
CA GLY A 132 2.40 22.11 0.96
C GLY A 132 3.45 22.47 2.00
#